data_AF-A0A8X8KDE8-F1
#
_entry.id   AF-A0A8X8KDE8-F1
#
_cell.length_a   1.000
_cell.length_b   1.000
_cell.length_c   1.000
_cell.angle_alpha   90.00
_cell.angle_beta   90.00
_cell.angle_gamma   90.00
#
_symmetry.space_group_name_H-M   'P 1'
#
loop_
_entity.id
_entity.type
_entity.pdbx_description
1 polymer ?
#
loop_
_entity_poly.entity_id
_entity_poly.type
_entity_poly.pdbx_seq_one_letter_code
_entity_poly.pdbx_strand_id
1 'polypeptide(L)'
;MNQSNDVINFGKFKGTALVDLKHSYVRWLLTLEKLDLALGDKLRSLPWVQEEAERERKFKKRKAKAELFSKPCFQRTPYSSNQRIAYNNAKFNS
;
A
#
# COMPACT_ATOMS: atom_id res chain seq x y z
N MET A 1 -1.97 -24.82 22.31
CA MET A 1 -3.00 -24.75 21.25
C MET A 1 -2.42 -25.42 20.03
N ASN A 2 -2.94 -26.56 19.61
CA ASN A 2 -2.51 -27.21 18.37
C ASN A 2 -3.04 -26.34 17.23
N GLN A 3 -2.21 -25.43 16.71
CA GLN A 3 -2.44 -24.88 15.38
C GLN A 3 -2.41 -26.09 14.45
N SER A 4 -3.58 -26.55 14.01
CA SER A 4 -3.67 -27.39 12.83
C SER A 4 -2.95 -26.60 11.75
N ASN A 5 -1.71 -27.00 11.45
CA ASN A 5 -0.93 -26.39 10.39
C ASN A 5 -1.75 -26.59 9.12
N ASP A 6 -2.43 -25.52 8.70
CA ASP A 6 -3.20 -25.55 7.48
C ASP A 6 -2.19 -25.75 6.35
N VAL A 7 -2.27 -26.95 5.77
CA VAL A 7 -1.33 -27.46 4.79
C VAL A 7 -1.94 -27.32 3.41
N ILE A 8 -1.12 -26.92 2.44
CA ILE A 8 -1.52 -26.96 1.02
C ILE A 8 -1.70 -28.42 0.61
N ASN A 9 -2.85 -28.73 0.01
CA ASN A 9 -3.17 -30.10 -0.41
C ASN A 9 -3.00 -30.36 -1.92
N PHE A 10 -2.51 -29.37 -2.68
CA PHE A 10 -2.42 -29.44 -4.13
C PHE A 10 -1.14 -28.81 -4.70
N GLY A 11 -0.89 -29.05 -5.98
CA GLY A 11 0.21 -28.45 -6.72
C GLY A 11 1.58 -28.88 -6.22
N LYS A 12 2.59 -28.07 -6.56
CA LYS A 12 4.01 -28.36 -6.28
C LYS A 12 4.35 -28.39 -4.78
N PHE A 13 3.61 -27.63 -3.97
CA PHE A 13 3.85 -27.46 -2.54
C PHE A 13 2.86 -28.28 -1.69
N LYS A 14 2.32 -29.36 -2.25
CA LYS A 14 1.46 -30.28 -1.48
C LYS A 14 2.21 -30.80 -0.25
N GLY A 15 1.58 -30.70 0.92
CA GLY A 15 2.15 -31.15 2.19
C GLY A 15 2.88 -30.05 2.98
N THR A 16 3.10 -28.87 2.40
CA THR A 16 3.75 -27.76 3.14
C THR A 16 2.75 -26.90 3.89
N ALA A 17 3.11 -26.41 5.06
CA ALA A 17 2.31 -25.45 5.80
C ALA A 17 2.20 -24.11 5.05
N LEU A 18 1.07 -23.42 5.18
CA LEU A 18 0.84 -22.11 4.53
C LEU A 18 1.90 -21.07 4.90
N VAL A 19 2.40 -21.11 6.13
CA VAL A 19 3.42 -20.17 6.64
C VAL A 19 4.78 -20.34 5.97
N ASP A 20 5.10 -21.56 5.51
CA ASP A 20 6.38 -21.90 4.88
C ASP A 20 6.35 -21.74 3.36
N LEU A 21 5.21 -21.35 2.80
CA LEU A 21 5.09 -21.14 1.37
C LEU A 21 5.95 -19.96 0.92
N LYS A 22 6.61 -20.15 -0.23
CA LYS A 22 7.34 -19.05 -0.88
C LYS A 22 6.40 -17.89 -1.17
N HIS A 23 6.81 -16.68 -0.81
CA HIS A 23 5.99 -15.47 -1.02
C HIS A 23 5.57 -15.29 -2.48
N SER A 24 6.45 -15.59 -3.44
CA SER A 24 6.13 -15.54 -4.88
C SER A 24 5.00 -16.48 -5.26
N TYR A 25 4.95 -17.67 -4.65
CA TYR A 25 3.90 -18.66 -4.89
C TYR A 25 2.57 -18.20 -4.30
N VAL A 26 2.57 -17.66 -3.09
CA VAL A 26 1.36 -17.10 -2.46
C VAL A 26 0.81 -15.92 -3.26
N ARG A 27 1.69 -15.00 -3.71
CA ARG A 27 1.27 -13.90 -4.59
C ARG A 27 0.60 -14.41 -5.84
N TRP A 28 1.20 -15.40 -6.51
CA TRP A 28 0.61 -16.03 -7.69
C TRP A 28 -0.75 -16.68 -7.39
N LEU A 29 -0.86 -17.45 -6.30
CA LEU A 29 -2.14 -18.05 -5.89
C LEU A 29 -3.24 -17.00 -5.72
N LEU A 30 -2.93 -15.86 -5.09
CA LEU A 30 -3.88 -14.77 -4.87
C LEU A 30 -4.32 -14.05 -6.16
N THR A 31 -3.65 -14.30 -7.30
CA THR A 31 -4.08 -13.80 -8.62
C THR A 31 -5.07 -14.72 -9.33
N LEU A 32 -5.24 -15.95 -8.85
CA LEU A 32 -6.13 -16.92 -9.49
C LEU A 32 -7.60 -16.57 -9.23
N GLU A 33 -8.39 -16.43 -10.29
CA GLU A 33 -9.83 -16.14 -10.20
C GLU A 33 -10.63 -17.30 -9.57
N LYS A 34 -10.17 -18.54 -9.79
CA LYS A 34 -10.82 -19.77 -9.30
C LYS A 34 -10.17 -20.33 -8.04
N LEU A 35 -9.60 -19.46 -7.20
CA LEU A 35 -9.09 -19.89 -5.90
C LEU A 35 -10.26 -20.14 -4.94
N ASP A 36 -10.20 -21.24 -4.20
CA ASP A 36 -11.15 -21.49 -3.11
C ASP A 36 -11.16 -20.30 -2.14
N LEU A 37 -12.37 -19.82 -1.79
CA LEU A 37 -12.55 -18.62 -0.98
C LEU A 37 -11.92 -18.78 0.40
N ALA A 38 -12.12 -19.94 1.05
CA ALA A 38 -11.57 -20.20 2.38
C ALA A 38 -10.04 -20.24 2.36
N LEU A 39 -9.44 -20.86 1.35
CA LEU A 39 -8.00 -20.82 1.15
C LEU A 39 -7.49 -19.40 0.86
N GLY A 40 -8.19 -18.65 0.03
CA GLY A 40 -7.88 -17.26 -0.27
C GLY A 40 -7.84 -16.39 0.98
N ASP A 41 -8.83 -16.53 1.86
CA ASP A 41 -8.90 -15.78 3.11
C ASP A 41 -7.76 -16.16 4.06
N LYS A 42 -7.43 -17.45 4.17
CA LYS A 42 -6.26 -17.91 4.93
C LYS A 42 -4.96 -17.30 4.41
N LEU A 43 -4.75 -17.30 3.09
CA LEU A 43 -3.55 -16.69 2.49
C LEU A 43 -3.51 -15.18 2.71
N ARG A 44 -4.65 -14.48 2.62
CA ARG A 44 -4.74 -13.03 2.91
C ARG A 44 -4.55 -12.71 4.40
N SER A 45 -4.83 -13.67 5.28
CA SER A 45 -4.62 -13.52 6.73
C SER A 45 -3.16 -13.63 7.16
N LEU A 46 -2.26 -14.09 6.27
CA LEU A 46 -0.84 -14.20 6.59
C LEU A 46 -0.26 -12.79 6.90
N PRO A 47 0.50 -12.62 8.00
CA PRO A 47 0.96 -11.29 8.44
C PRO A 47 1.71 -10.50 7.35
N TRP A 48 2.63 -11.16 6.65
CA TRP A 48 3.42 -10.51 5.60
C TRP A 48 2.57 -10.09 4.39
N VAL A 49 1.47 -10.80 4.10
CA VAL A 49 0.52 -10.46 3.02
C VAL A 49 -0.27 -9.22 3.41
N GLN A 50 -0.72 -9.15 4.67
CA GLN A 50 -1.40 -7.96 5.18
C GLN A 50 -0.47 -6.74 5.14
N GLU A 51 0.76 -6.87 5.63
CA GLU A 51 1.76 -5.80 5.59
C GLU A 51 2.03 -5.30 4.16
N GLU A 52 2.12 -6.21 3.20
CA GLU A 52 2.29 -5.86 1.79
C GLU A 52 1.08 -5.10 1.23
N ALA A 53 -0.14 -5.56 1.54
CA ALA A 53 -1.37 -4.86 1.16
C ALA A 53 -1.46 -3.46 1.79
N GLU A 54 -1.02 -3.30 3.04
CA GLU A 54 -0.92 -2.00 3.69
C GLU A 54 0.08 -1.07 3.01
N ARG A 55 1.26 -1.61 2.68
CA ARG A 55 2.32 -0.88 1.99
C ARG A 55 1.83 -0.37 0.63
N GLU A 56 1.18 -1.23 -0.14
CA GLU A 56 0.62 -0.88 -1.44
C GLU A 56 -0.46 0.20 -1.33
N ARG A 57 -1.37 0.08 -0.34
CA ARG A 57 -2.40 1.08 -0.05
C ARG A 57 -1.79 2.43 0.33
N LYS A 58 -0.75 2.46 1.17
CA LYS A 58 0.00 3.68 1.53
C LYS A 58 0.68 4.29 0.31
N PHE A 59 1.29 3.47 -0.54
CA PHE A 59 1.91 3.92 -1.78
C PHE A 59 0.91 4.57 -2.73
N LYS A 60 -0.24 3.92 -2.99
CA LYS A 60 -1.33 4.48 -3.81
C LYS A 60 -1.84 5.82 -3.28
N LYS A 61 -2.05 5.93 -1.96
CA LYS A 61 -2.44 7.20 -1.32
C LYS A 61 -1.41 8.31 -1.55
N ARG A 62 -0.12 8.00 -1.38
CA ARG A 62 0.97 8.97 -1.64
C ARG A 62 1.02 9.41 -3.09
N LYS A 63 0.86 8.47 -4.03
CA LYS A 63 0.83 8.73 -5.47
C LYS A 63 -0.33 9.66 -5.84
N ALA A 64 -1.55 9.32 -5.42
CA ALA A 64 -2.74 10.16 -5.66
C ALA A 64 -2.60 11.56 -5.04
N LYS A 65 -1.99 11.65 -3.85
CA LYS A 65 -1.69 12.93 -3.21
C LYS A 65 -0.73 13.76 -4.07
N ALA A 66 0.38 13.18 -4.52
CA ALA A 66 1.35 13.87 -5.37
C ALA A 66 0.73 14.35 -6.70
N GLU A 67 -0.11 13.51 -7.33
CA GLU A 67 -0.85 13.87 -8.54
C GLU A 67 -1.87 14.99 -8.31
N LEU A 68 -2.47 15.09 -7.13
CA LEU A 68 -3.35 16.19 -6.78
C LEU A 68 -2.58 17.50 -6.60
N PHE A 69 -1.48 17.47 -5.83
CA PHE A 69 -0.66 18.66 -5.55
C PHE A 69 0.19 19.13 -6.74
N SER A 70 0.35 18.31 -7.77
CA SER A 70 1.02 18.73 -9.00
C SER A 70 0.14 19.63 -9.87
N LYS A 71 -1.19 19.65 -9.68
CA LYS A 71 -2.10 20.49 -10.47
C LYS A 71 -1.84 21.99 -10.21
N PRO A 72 -1.96 22.85 -11.23
CA PRO A 72 -1.66 24.29 -11.11
C PRO A 72 -2.39 25.01 -9.97
N CYS A 73 -3.64 24.63 -9.69
CA CYS A 73 -4.45 25.22 -8.62
C CYS A 73 -3.95 24.90 -7.20
N PHE A 74 -3.11 23.87 -7.04
CA PHE A 74 -2.45 23.53 -5.77
C PHE A 74 -0.98 23.97 -5.74
N GLN A 75 -0.45 24.47 -6.86
CA GLN A 75 0.87 25.06 -6.90
C GLN A 75 0.79 26.49 -6.34
N ARG A 76 1.66 26.80 -5.38
CA ARG A 76 1.78 28.16 -4.87
C ARG A 76 2.45 29.02 -5.94
N THR A 77 1.73 30.00 -6.48
CA THR A 77 2.36 31.07 -7.26
C THR A 77 3.25 31.88 -6.31
N PRO A 78 4.56 32.04 -6.59
CA PRO A 78 5.40 32.92 -5.81
C PRO A 78 4.81 34.32 -5.79
N TYR A 79 4.89 35.01 -4.64
CA TYR A 79 4.56 36.42 -4.59
C TYR A 79 5.45 37.19 -5.57
N SER A 80 4.84 38.09 -6.33
CA SER A 80 5.59 39.09 -7.10
C SER A 80 6.49 39.92 -6.18
N SER A 81 7.51 40.58 -6.74
CA SER A 81 8.45 41.41 -5.97
C SER A 81 7.70 42.40 -5.05
N ASN A 82 6.70 43.10 -5.58
CA ASN A 82 5.91 44.08 -4.84
C ASN A 82 5.07 43.43 -3.73
N GLN A 83 4.49 42.25 -3.96
CA GLN A 83 3.76 41.51 -2.92
C GLN A 83 4.69 41.04 -1.79
N ARG A 84 5.94 40.67 -2.10
CA ARG A 84 6.93 40.30 -1.07
C ARG A 84 7.32 41.51 -0.23
N ILE A 85 7.54 42.66 -0.86
CA ILE A 85 7.85 43.92 -0.18
C ILE A 85 6.70 44.33 0.74
N ALA A 86 5.46 44.34 0.22
CA ALA A 86 4.28 44.68 1.00
C ALA A 86 4.09 43.77 2.23
N TYR A 87 4.27 42.46 2.06
CA TYR A 87 4.20 41.50 3.17
C TYR A 87 5.28 41.76 4.23
N ASN A 88 6.52 42.01 3.83
CA ASN A 88 7.60 42.30 4.77
C ASN A 88 7.35 43.60 5.54
N ASN A 89 6.92 44.65 4.84
CA ASN A 89 6.56 45.92 5.48
C ASN A 89 5.44 45.73 6.50
N ALA A 90 4.39 44.97 6.16
CA ALA A 90 3.28 44.69 7.09
C ALA A 90 3.67 43.82 8.29
N LYS A 91 4.64 42.91 8.14
CA LYS A 91 5.08 41.99 9.19
C LYS A 91 6.00 42.64 10.23
N PHE A 92 6.82 43.60 9.82
CA PHE A 92 7.87 44.18 10.66
C PHE A 92 7.62 45.64 11.07
N ASN A 93 6.65 46.33 10.46
CA ASN A 93 6.25 47.70 10.83
C ASN A 93 4.94 47.75 11.64
N SER A 94 4.48 46.62 12.20
CA SER A 94 3.34 46.55 13.13
C SER A 94 3.75 46.92 14.55
#